data_AF-X1M3C5-F1
#
_entry.id   AF-X1M3C5-F1
#
_cell.length_a   1.000
_cell.length_b   1.000
_cell.length_c   1.000
_cell.angle_alpha   90.00
_cell.angle_beta   90.00
_cell.angle_gamma   90.00
#
_symmetry.space_group_name_H-M   'P 1'
#
loop_
_entity.id
_entity.type
_entity.pdbx_description
1 polymer ?
#
loop_
_entity_poly.entity_id
_entity_poly.type
_entity_poly.pdbx_seq_one_letter_code
_entity_poly.pdbx_strand_id
1 'polypeptide(L)'
;MAKLHPDLINREFQYKDITLLPNRLPDFERDEVDLTTHFTKKIKLKVPLVSSPMDTVSGAEMAILMALEGGIGVIHYNFQTIDEQIEEVEEVKRFKAGFVYNPLVLSPQNTIKDIYNVNDKYGFFSLPITEDGTLNSKLKGIVTHRDVRYRED
;
A
#
# COMPACT_ATOMS: atom_id res chain seq x y z
N MET A 1 -26.18 12.58 18.03
CA MET A 1 -25.04 12.31 18.94
C MET A 1 -25.47 11.26 19.95
N ALA A 2 -24.67 10.21 20.14
CA ALA A 2 -24.92 9.21 21.18
C ALA A 2 -24.83 9.86 22.57
N LYS A 3 -25.64 9.40 23.53
CA LYS A 3 -25.61 9.86 24.92
C LYS A 3 -25.21 8.69 25.81
N LEU A 4 -24.32 8.94 26.77
CA LEU A 4 -23.99 7.98 27.82
C LEU A 4 -25.18 7.84 28.79
N HIS A 5 -25.45 6.61 29.21
CA HIS A 5 -26.45 6.36 30.26
C HIS A 5 -25.97 6.99 31.57
N PRO A 6 -26.84 7.62 32.39
CA PRO A 6 -26.44 8.30 33.63
C PRO A 6 -25.61 7.43 34.57
N ASP A 7 -25.92 6.13 34.65
CA ASP A 7 -25.22 5.18 35.52
C ASP A 7 -23.77 4.89 35.10
N LEU A 8 -23.38 5.25 33.88
CA LEU A 8 -22.02 5.09 33.35
C LEU A 8 -21.15 6.32 33.58
N ILE A 9 -21.72 7.43 34.05
CA ILE A 9 -20.98 8.67 34.33
C ILE A 9 -20.06 8.42 35.54
N ASN A 10 -18.80 8.85 35.46
CA ASN A 10 -17.77 8.68 36.48
C ASN A 10 -17.40 7.21 36.79
N ARG A 11 -17.62 6.30 35.84
CA ARG A 11 -17.16 4.91 35.93
C ARG A 11 -16.19 4.58 34.80
N GLU A 12 -15.31 3.64 35.07
CA GLU A 12 -14.46 3.02 34.05
C GLU A 12 -15.20 1.82 33.45
N PHE A 13 -15.08 1.65 32.15
CA PHE A 13 -15.69 0.55 31.40
C PHE A 13 -14.82 0.21 30.19
N GLN A 14 -14.82 -1.07 29.81
CA GLN A 14 -14.17 -1.59 28.62
C GLN A 14 -15.19 -1.81 27.51
N TYR A 15 -14.71 -2.15 26.30
CA TYR A 15 -15.58 -2.40 25.14
C TYR A 15 -16.65 -3.48 25.39
N LYS A 16 -16.38 -4.45 26.26
CA LYS A 16 -17.31 -5.56 26.57
C LYS A 16 -18.41 -5.17 27.56
N ASP A 17 -18.25 -4.07 28.29
CA ASP A 17 -19.15 -3.69 29.38
C ASP A 17 -20.34 -2.85 28.90
N ILE A 18 -20.29 -2.37 27.64
CA ILE A 18 -21.30 -1.48 27.07
C ILE A 18 -21.85 -2.02 25.76
N THR A 19 -23.09 -1.64 25.46
CA THR A 19 -23.73 -1.93 24.17
C THR A 19 -24.37 -0.67 23.60
N LEU A 20 -24.53 -0.64 22.28
CA LEU A 20 -25.20 0.45 21.58
C LEU A 20 -26.69 0.14 21.45
N LEU A 21 -27.53 0.96 22.08
CA LEU A 21 -28.97 0.91 21.88
C LEU A 21 -29.34 1.74 20.63
N PRO A 22 -29.97 1.15 19.61
CA PRO A 22 -30.45 1.90 18.45
C PRO A 22 -31.55 2.87 18.89
N ASN A 23 -31.43 4.15 18.51
CA ASN A 23 -32.44 5.15 18.83
C ASN A 23 -33.43 5.37 17.67
N ARG A 24 -32.97 5.26 16.43
CA ARG A 24 -33.78 5.46 15.23
C ARG A 24 -33.24 4.58 14.11
N LEU A 25 -34.13 4.06 13.27
CA LEU A 25 -33.74 3.41 12.02
C LEU A 25 -33.22 4.47 11.03
N PRO A 26 -32.06 4.24 10.40
CA PRO A 26 -31.53 5.17 9.41
C PRO A 26 -32.46 5.25 8.20
N ASP A 27 -32.52 6.43 7.60
CA ASP A 27 -33.19 6.75 6.33
C ASP A 27 -32.22 6.72 5.14
N PHE A 28 -31.07 6.06 5.32
CA PHE A 28 -29.99 5.89 4.36
C PHE A 28 -29.53 4.43 4.33
N GLU A 29 -28.91 4.05 3.23
CA GLU A 29 -28.30 2.73 3.03
C GLU A 29 -26.88 2.67 3.61
N ARG A 30 -26.38 1.46 3.88
CA ARG A 30 -25.12 1.28 4.64
C ARG A 30 -23.88 1.86 3.96
N ASP A 31 -23.87 1.89 2.63
CA ASP A 31 -22.79 2.43 1.80
C ASP A 31 -22.78 3.96 1.73
N GLU A 32 -23.86 4.62 2.14
CA GLU A 32 -23.95 6.08 2.25
C GLU A 32 -23.28 6.63 3.53
N VAL A 33 -22.81 5.76 4.43
CA VAL A 33 -22.14 6.15 5.67
C VAL A 33 -20.73 6.67 5.40
N ASP A 34 -20.51 7.95 5.68
CA ASP A 34 -19.18 8.56 5.62
C ASP A 34 -18.32 8.16 6.83
N LEU A 35 -17.23 7.45 6.57
CA LEU A 35 -16.23 7.03 7.57
C LEU A 35 -15.06 8.02 7.69
N THR A 36 -15.11 9.15 6.99
CA THR A 36 -14.04 10.15 7.00
C THR A 36 -13.78 10.66 8.41
N THR A 37 -12.54 10.55 8.85
CA THR A 37 -12.12 10.95 10.20
C THR A 37 -10.82 11.75 10.17
N HIS A 38 -10.44 12.33 11.31
CA HIS A 38 -9.20 13.09 11.47
C HIS A 38 -8.19 12.26 12.27
N PHE A 39 -7.05 11.95 11.66
CA PHE A 39 -5.92 11.35 12.37
C PHE A 39 -5.13 12.42 13.16
N THR A 40 -4.96 13.59 12.56
CA THR A 40 -4.42 14.78 13.25
C THR A 40 -5.32 15.98 12.98
N LYS A 41 -5.00 17.14 13.58
CA LYS A 41 -5.70 18.41 13.28
C LYS A 41 -5.70 18.78 11.78
N LYS A 42 -4.77 18.24 10.99
CA LYS A 42 -4.60 18.58 9.57
C LYS A 42 -4.74 17.38 8.61
N ILE A 43 -4.65 16.15 9.11
CA ILE A 43 -4.66 14.93 8.27
C ILE A 43 -6.00 14.24 8.42
N LYS A 44 -6.73 14.12 7.30
CA LYS A 44 -7.97 13.36 7.19
C LYS A 44 -7.70 11.98 6.60
N LEU A 45 -8.39 10.97 7.10
CA LEU A 45 -8.44 9.62 6.57
C LEU A 45 -9.84 9.35 6.02
N LYS A 46 -9.95 8.51 4.99
CA LYS A 46 -11.26 8.06 4.48
C LYS A 46 -11.86 6.97 5.36
N VAL A 47 -11.01 6.22 6.06
CA VAL A 47 -11.40 5.13 6.95
C VAL A 47 -10.67 5.29 8.29
N PRO A 48 -11.33 5.08 9.45
CA PRO A 48 -10.75 5.27 10.77
C PRO A 48 -9.85 4.09 11.20
N LEU A 49 -9.01 3.59 10.30
CA LEU A 49 -8.10 2.46 10.55
C LEU A 49 -6.65 2.91 10.47
N VAL A 50 -5.88 2.52 11.48
CA VAL A 50 -4.46 2.86 11.63
C VAL A 50 -3.71 1.60 12.02
N SER A 51 -2.60 1.28 11.34
CA SER A 51 -1.76 0.15 11.74
C SER A 51 -0.83 0.54 12.89
N SER A 52 -0.62 -0.40 13.82
CA SER A 52 0.22 -0.19 15.00
C SER A 52 1.71 -0.12 14.62
N PRO A 53 2.52 0.80 15.20
CA PRO A 53 3.96 0.91 14.93
C PRO A 53 4.77 -0.20 15.63
N MET A 54 4.53 -1.44 15.22
CA MET A 54 5.19 -2.63 15.74
C MET A 54 5.96 -3.32 14.62
N ASP A 55 7.12 -3.89 14.94
CA ASP A 55 7.99 -4.64 14.01
C ASP A 55 7.27 -5.80 13.32
N THR A 56 6.39 -6.47 14.05
CA THR A 56 5.56 -7.57 13.54
C THR A 56 4.35 -7.12 12.74
N VAL A 57 4.10 -5.80 12.63
CA VAL A 57 2.85 -5.27 12.05
C VAL A 57 3.09 -4.30 10.89
N SER A 58 3.95 -3.29 11.07
CA SER A 58 3.98 -2.13 10.16
C SER A 58 5.36 -1.80 9.61
N GLY A 59 5.72 -2.47 8.51
CA GLY A 59 6.73 -2.02 7.54
C GLY A 59 6.09 -1.28 6.35
N ALA A 60 6.87 -1.06 5.30
CA ALA A 60 6.51 -0.29 4.11
C ALA A 60 5.31 -0.89 3.39
N GLU A 61 5.31 -2.20 3.18
CA GLU A 61 4.21 -2.92 2.53
C GLU A 61 2.87 -2.68 3.23
N MET A 62 2.81 -2.87 4.56
CA MET A 62 1.60 -2.63 5.33
C MET A 62 1.18 -1.15 5.27
N ALA A 63 2.14 -0.22 5.38
CA ALA A 63 1.82 1.21 5.33
C ALA A 63 1.28 1.64 3.96
N ILE A 64 1.80 1.08 2.86
CA ILE A 64 1.28 1.27 1.51
C ILE A 64 -0.15 0.74 1.40
N LEU A 65 -0.40 -0.50 1.83
CA LEU A 65 -1.72 -1.13 1.76
C LEU A 65 -2.76 -0.36 2.59
N MET A 66 -2.40 0.04 3.81
CA MET A 66 -3.26 0.86 4.66
C MET A 66 -3.62 2.19 4.00
N ALA A 67 -2.66 2.86 3.36
CA ALA A 67 -2.90 4.11 2.65
C ALA A 67 -3.79 3.92 1.40
N LEU A 68 -3.63 2.81 0.68
CA LEU A 68 -4.47 2.48 -0.48
C LEU A 68 -5.94 2.23 -0.08
N GLU A 69 -6.17 1.56 1.05
CA GLU A 69 -7.50 1.35 1.62
C GLU A 69 -8.08 2.61 2.31
N GLY A 70 -7.37 3.73 2.27
CA GLY A 70 -7.84 5.02 2.79
C GLY A 70 -7.61 5.23 4.29
N GLY A 71 -6.86 4.34 4.93
CA GLY A 71 -6.32 4.48 6.28
C GLY A 71 -4.90 5.07 6.27
N ILE A 72 -4.11 4.75 7.30
CA ILE A 72 -2.70 5.15 7.41
C ILE A 72 -1.89 4.10 8.17
N GLY A 73 -0.66 3.86 7.74
CA GLY A 73 0.29 3.04 8.50
C GLY A 73 1.38 3.86 9.17
N VAL A 74 1.81 3.43 10.35
CA VAL A 74 2.91 4.04 11.11
C VAL A 74 4.06 3.05 11.15
N ILE A 75 5.18 3.40 10.52
CA ILE A 75 6.38 2.57 10.51
C ILE A 75 6.94 2.46 11.93
N HIS A 76 7.25 1.24 12.36
CA HIS A 76 7.86 1.01 13.69
C HIS A 76 9.26 1.63 13.78
N TYR A 77 9.84 1.69 14.98
CA TYR A 77 11.18 2.25 15.19
C TYR A 77 12.25 1.18 15.49
N ASN A 78 11.85 -0.09 15.62
CA ASN A 78 12.74 -1.22 15.92
C ASN A 78 13.59 -1.67 14.71
N PHE A 79 14.37 -0.76 14.13
CA PHE A 79 15.34 -1.04 13.07
C PHE A 79 16.77 -1.05 13.64
N GLN A 80 17.72 -1.70 12.97
CA GLN A 80 19.10 -1.73 13.44
C GLN A 80 19.77 -0.36 13.26
N THR A 81 19.36 0.38 12.22
CA THR A 81 19.83 1.72 11.91
C THR A 81 18.66 2.67 11.62
N ILE A 82 18.92 3.98 11.69
CA ILE A 82 17.94 5.00 11.28
C ILE A 82 17.75 4.97 9.75
N ASP A 83 18.80 4.65 9.00
CA ASP A 83 18.77 4.60 7.55
C ASP A 83 17.78 3.55 7.02
N GLU A 84 17.72 2.38 7.66
CA GLU A 84 16.70 1.35 7.37
C GLU A 84 15.27 1.89 7.52
N GLN A 85 14.98 2.62 8.60
CA GLN A 85 13.65 3.22 8.79
C GLN A 85 13.35 4.28 7.72
N ILE A 86 14.37 5.04 7.30
CA ILE A 86 14.24 6.04 6.24
C ILE A 86 13.91 5.35 4.91
N GLU A 87 14.58 4.25 4.57
CA GLU A 87 14.32 3.47 3.35
C GLU A 87 12.86 3.01 3.29
N GLU A 88 12.32 2.49 4.39
CA GLU A 88 10.91 2.07 4.49
C GLU A 88 9.94 3.24 4.24
N VAL A 89 10.22 4.40 4.84
CA VAL A 89 9.41 5.61 4.62
C VAL A 89 9.55 6.09 3.17
N GLU A 90 10.75 6.07 2.60
CA GLU A 90 10.98 6.43 1.21
C GLU A 90 10.21 5.52 0.26
N GLU A 91 10.20 4.21 0.50
CA GLU A 91 9.43 3.25 -0.29
C GLU A 91 7.95 3.60 -0.29
N VAL A 92 7.35 3.85 0.89
CA VAL A 92 5.95 4.25 1.03
C VAL A 92 5.66 5.57 0.30
N LYS A 93 6.54 6.57 0.43
CA LYS A 93 6.35 7.90 -0.18
C LYS A 93 6.58 7.91 -1.68
N ARG A 94 7.51 7.08 -2.16
CA ARG A 94 7.73 6.89 -3.59
C ARG A 94 6.57 6.12 -4.17
N PHE A 95 6.04 5.09 -3.51
CA PHE A 95 4.93 4.30 -4.01
C PHE A 95 3.81 5.17 -4.60
N LYS A 96 3.55 4.98 -5.89
CA LYS A 96 2.43 5.61 -6.61
C LYS A 96 1.66 4.49 -7.26
N ALA A 97 0.40 4.34 -6.87
CA ALA A 97 -0.50 3.42 -7.53
C ALA A 97 -0.49 3.69 -9.05
N GLY A 98 -0.08 2.69 -9.83
CA GLY A 98 0.01 2.75 -11.28
C GLY A 98 1.37 3.18 -11.87
N PHE A 99 2.38 3.53 -11.08
CA PHE A 99 3.74 3.82 -11.58
C PHE A 99 4.76 2.84 -11.01
N VAL A 100 5.56 2.24 -11.89
CA VAL A 100 6.67 1.35 -11.53
C VAL A 100 7.97 2.16 -11.47
N TYR A 101 8.58 2.28 -10.29
CA TYR A 101 9.77 3.11 -10.08
C TYR A 101 11.08 2.42 -10.48
N ASN A 102 11.16 1.12 -10.23
CA ASN A 102 12.33 0.31 -10.51
C ASN A 102 11.95 -0.82 -11.46
N PRO A 103 11.46 -0.51 -12.68
CA PRO A 103 11.10 -1.56 -13.62
C PRO A 103 12.33 -2.41 -13.91
N LEU A 104 12.14 -3.72 -13.99
CA LEU A 104 13.18 -4.58 -14.50
C LEU A 104 13.42 -4.21 -15.97
N VAL A 105 14.66 -3.92 -16.32
CA VAL A 105 15.06 -3.54 -17.68
C VAL A 105 16.05 -4.55 -18.23
N LEU A 106 16.04 -4.72 -19.55
CA LEU A 106 16.99 -5.57 -20.26
C LEU A 106 17.74 -4.74 -21.31
N SER A 107 18.88 -5.24 -21.77
CA SER A 107 19.62 -4.65 -22.88
C SER A 107 19.20 -5.27 -24.22
N PRO A 108 19.47 -4.61 -25.36
CA PRO A 108 19.29 -5.21 -26.68
C PRO A 108 20.11 -6.50 -26.92
N GLN A 109 21.08 -6.79 -26.05
CA GLN A 109 21.92 -7.99 -26.13
C GLN A 109 21.31 -9.18 -25.37
N ASN A 110 20.25 -8.96 -24.59
CA ASN A 110 19.52 -10.04 -23.93
C ASN A 110 18.70 -10.88 -24.92
N THR A 111 18.51 -12.15 -24.57
CA THR A 111 17.79 -13.13 -25.40
C THR A 111 16.31 -13.18 -25.05
N ILE A 112 15.49 -13.75 -25.94
CA ILE A 112 14.06 -13.98 -25.66
C ILE A 112 13.90 -14.91 -24.46
N LYS A 113 14.82 -15.86 -24.27
CA LYS A 113 14.85 -16.72 -23.08
C LYS A 113 14.95 -15.93 -21.77
N ASP A 114 15.68 -14.82 -21.74
CA ASP A 114 15.77 -13.97 -20.54
C ASP A 114 14.39 -13.38 -20.18
N ILE A 115 13.59 -13.03 -21.18
CA ILE A 115 12.22 -12.53 -20.98
C ILE A 115 11.32 -13.62 -20.39
N TYR A 116 11.43 -14.86 -20.86
CA TYR A 116 10.71 -16.00 -20.27
C TYR A 116 11.15 -16.26 -18.83
N ASN A 117 12.45 -16.21 -18.53
CA ASN A 117 12.96 -16.35 -17.17
C ASN A 117 12.39 -15.27 -16.22
N VAL A 118 12.25 -14.03 -16.72
CA VAL A 118 11.64 -12.94 -15.96
C VAL A 118 10.17 -13.22 -15.70
N ASN A 119 9.42 -13.69 -16.71
CA ASN A 119 8.03 -14.06 -16.51
C ASN A 119 7.87 -15.20 -15.50
N ASP A 120 8.71 -16.23 -15.56
CA ASP A 120 8.65 -17.37 -14.63
C ASP A 120 8.95 -16.93 -13.18
N LYS A 121 9.80 -15.92 -13.00
CA LYS A 121 10.17 -15.41 -11.68
C LYS A 121 9.22 -14.34 -11.12
N TYR A 122 8.69 -13.46 -11.98
CA TYR A 122 7.96 -12.26 -11.56
C TYR A 122 6.53 -12.13 -12.12
N GLY A 123 6.13 -12.99 -13.06
CA GLY A 123 4.75 -13.08 -13.57
C GLY A 123 4.33 -12.04 -14.60
N PHE A 124 5.29 -11.35 -15.25
CA PHE A 124 4.99 -10.38 -16.32
C PHE A 124 6.01 -10.45 -17.47
N PHE A 125 5.57 -10.06 -18.67
CA PHE A 125 6.38 -10.07 -19.91
C PHE A 125 6.82 -8.69 -20.41
N SER A 126 6.14 -7.63 -19.97
CA SER A 126 6.36 -6.28 -20.51
C SER A 126 7.58 -5.64 -19.87
N LEU A 127 8.64 -5.47 -20.65
CA LEU A 127 9.95 -5.01 -20.17
C LEU A 127 10.45 -3.84 -21.02
N PRO A 128 10.87 -2.71 -20.41
CA PRO A 128 11.62 -1.67 -21.11
C PRO A 128 13.00 -2.19 -21.49
N ILE A 129 13.45 -1.84 -22.69
CA ILE A 129 14.80 -2.13 -23.17
C ILE A 129 15.63 -0.85 -23.12
N THR A 130 16.72 -0.86 -22.36
CA THR A 130 17.64 0.28 -22.22
C THR A 130 19.00 -0.07 -22.82
N GLU A 131 19.78 0.94 -23.23
CA GLU A 131 21.00 0.73 -24.03
C GLU A 131 22.01 -0.25 -23.42
N ASP A 132 22.17 -0.24 -22.10
CA ASP A 132 23.12 -1.08 -21.37
C ASP A 132 22.44 -2.06 -20.38
N GLY A 133 21.11 -2.12 -20.36
CA GLY A 133 20.36 -2.94 -19.41
C GLY A 133 20.31 -2.38 -17.98
N THR A 134 20.63 -1.10 -17.78
CA THR A 134 20.43 -0.38 -16.52
C THR A 134 19.31 0.66 -16.65
N LEU A 135 18.68 1.03 -15.53
CA LEU A 135 17.55 1.96 -15.51
C LEU A 135 17.89 3.39 -15.95
N ASN A 136 19.13 3.81 -15.75
CA ASN A 136 19.57 5.18 -16.01
C ASN A 136 20.12 5.38 -17.43
N SER A 137 20.12 4.35 -18.26
CA SER A 137 20.56 4.47 -19.66
C SER A 137 19.41 4.77 -20.61
N LYS A 138 19.77 5.07 -21.86
CA LYS A 138 18.83 5.52 -22.87
C LYS A 138 17.80 4.43 -23.18
N LEU A 139 16.51 4.74 -22.99
CA LEU A 139 15.42 3.87 -23.39
C LEU A 139 15.43 3.67 -24.91
N LYS A 140 15.60 2.42 -25.34
CA LYS A 140 15.58 2.01 -26.76
C LYS A 140 14.18 1.58 -27.20
N GLY A 141 13.39 1.01 -26.29
CA GLY A 141 12.04 0.56 -26.61
C GLY A 141 11.40 -0.25 -25.49
N ILE A 142 10.36 -0.99 -25.82
CA ILE A 142 9.66 -1.92 -24.93
C ILE A 142 9.39 -3.22 -25.67
N VAL A 143 9.51 -4.35 -24.98
CA VAL A 143 9.09 -5.66 -25.48
C VAL A 143 7.88 -6.09 -24.66
N THR A 144 6.86 -6.61 -25.33
CA THR A 144 5.62 -7.08 -24.71
C THR A 144 5.40 -8.56 -25.00
N HIS A 145 4.45 -9.18 -24.29
CA HIS A 145 4.08 -10.57 -24.53
C HIS A 145 3.72 -10.85 -26.01
N ARG A 146 3.14 -9.88 -26.72
CA ARG A 146 2.74 -10.05 -28.13
C ARG A 146 3.94 -10.21 -29.07
N ASP A 147 5.11 -9.69 -28.69
CA ASP A 147 6.31 -9.67 -29.52
C ASP A 147 7.09 -10.99 -29.46
N VAL A 148 6.93 -11.73 -28.34
CA VAL A 148 7.64 -13.00 -28.04
C VAL A 148 6.76 -14.23 -28.15
N ARG A 149 5.42 -14.09 -28.15
CA ARG A 149 4.45 -15.20 -28.11
C ARG A 149 4.68 -16.33 -29.14
N TYR A 150 5.23 -16.02 -30.30
CA TYR A 150 5.41 -16.99 -31.40
C TYR A 150 6.88 -17.27 -31.73
N ARG A 151 7.80 -16.89 -30.84
CA ARG A 151 9.24 -17.10 -31.04
C ARG A 151 9.76 -18.03 -29.96
N GLU A 152 10.03 -19.26 -30.37
CA GLU A 152 10.89 -20.18 -29.63
C GLU A 152 12.31 -19.91 -30.16
N ASP A 153 13.20 -19.46 -29.27
CA ASP A 153 14.63 -19.06 -29.46
C ASP A 153 14.92 -17.54 -29.42
#